data_AF-A0A444HGL1-F1
#
_entry.id   AF-A0A444HGL1-F1
#
_cell.length_a   1.000
_cell.length_b   1.000
_cell.length_c   1.000
_cell.angle_alpha   90.00
_cell.angle_beta   90.00
_cell.angle_gamma   90.00
#
_symmetry.space_group_name_H-M   'P 1'
#
loop_
_entity.id
_entity.type
_entity.pdbx_description
1 polymer ?
#
loop_
_entity_poly.entity_id
_entity_poly.type
_entity_poly.pdbx_seq_one_letter_code
_entity_poly.pdbx_strand_id
1 'polypeptide(L)' 'MTSPRVPIVQKPGERYRYDSEYKRNGTANLFVMVDANRSWRKVKVTDRRANEDFAVCMRDLVDGDYPDADR' A
#
# COMPACT_ATOMS: atom_id res chain seq x y z
N MET A 1 -0.20 12.14 -3.00
CA MET A 1 -0.50 13.50 -3.44
C MET A 1 0.15 14.45 -2.43
N THR A 2 1.34 14.96 -2.78
CA THR A 2 2.12 15.89 -1.94
C THR A 2 1.41 17.24 -1.95
N SER A 3 1.16 17.85 -0.80
CA SER A 3 0.60 19.20 -0.75
C SER A 3 1.77 20.18 -0.81
N PRO A 4 2.00 20.90 -1.92
CA PRO A 4 3.00 21.94 -1.92
C PRO A 4 2.57 23.01 -0.93
N ARG A 5 3.45 23.39 0.00
CA ARG A 5 3.19 24.56 0.85
C ARG A 5 3.22 25.82 -0.02
N VAL A 6 2.44 26.83 0.36
CA VAL A 6 2.48 28.14 -0.29
C VAL A 6 3.93 28.66 -0.22
N PRO A 7 4.59 28.96 -1.36
CA PRO A 7 5.96 29.43 -1.35
C PRO A 7 6.08 30.74 -0.59
N ILE A 8 7.10 30.85 0.26
CA ILE A 8 7.40 32.09 0.96
C ILE A 8 7.88 33.12 -0.08
N VAL A 9 7.33 34.33 -0.04
CA VAL A 9 7.75 35.43 -0.93
C VAL A 9 9.25 35.65 -0.76
N GLN A 10 10.03 35.40 -1.81
CA GLN A 10 11.47 35.60 -1.81
C GLN A 10 11.79 37.07 -2.08
N LYS A 11 13.00 37.50 -1.72
CA LYS A 11 13.49 38.84 -2.06
C LYS A 11 13.69 38.97 -3.58
N PRO A 12 13.59 40.18 -4.16
CA PRO A 12 13.87 40.40 -5.58
C PRO A 12 15.27 39.86 -5.96
N GLY A 13 15.33 39.06 -7.02
CA GLY A 13 16.58 38.44 -7.51
C GLY A 13 16.83 37.02 -7.00
N GLU A 14 16.07 36.53 -6.03
CA GLU A 14 16.18 35.15 -5.55
C GLU A 14 15.22 34.21 -6.30
N ARG A 15 15.67 32.99 -6.59
CA ARG A 15 14.83 31.95 -7.22
C ARG A 15 13.79 31.43 -6.24
N TYR A 16 12.58 31.17 -6.71
CA TYR A 16 11.53 30.53 -5.91
C TYR A 16 11.98 29.15 -5.41
N ARG A 17 11.79 28.91 -4.11
CA ARG A 17 12.02 27.62 -3.48
C ARG A 17 10.69 27.00 -3.09
N TYR A 18 10.49 25.75 -3.49
CA TYR A 18 9.33 24.96 -3.14
C TYR A 18 9.73 23.97 -2.04
N ASP A 19 9.05 24.03 -0.89
CA ASP A 19 9.11 22.98 0.12
C ASP A 19 7.98 21.98 -0.11
N SER A 20 8.34 20.70 -0.18
CA SER A 20 7.39 19.61 -0.38
C SER A 20 7.12 18.93 0.94
N GLU A 21 5.91 19.13 1.48
CA GLU A 21 5.51 18.45 2.70
C GLU A 21 4.95 17.05 2.39
N TYR A 22 5.52 16.06 3.07
CA TYR A 22 4.93 14.72 3.10
C TYR A 22 3.65 14.74 3.95
N LYS A 23 2.50 14.61 3.30
CA LYS A 23 1.24 14.36 3.97
C LYS A 23 1.02 12.85 4.13
N ARG A 24 1.05 12.36 5.38
CA ARG A 24 0.74 10.97 5.70
C ARG A 24 -0.76 10.71 5.55
N ASN A 25 -1.14 9.78 4.68
CA ASN A 25 -2.54 9.43 4.41
C ASN A 25 -3.09 8.32 5.32
N GLY A 26 -2.59 8.22 6.55
CA GLY A 26 -2.94 7.15 7.49
C GLY A 26 -2.13 5.86 7.30
N THR A 27 -2.69 4.74 7.76
CA THR A 27 -2.12 3.39 7.68
C THR A 27 -3.12 2.43 7.07
N ALA A 28 -2.64 1.45 6.31
CA ALA A 28 -3.43 0.30 5.89
C ALA A 28 -2.72 -0.99 6.34
N ASN A 29 -3.48 -2.06 6.50
CA ASN A 29 -2.95 -3.40 6.71
C ASN A 29 -2.84 -4.14 5.36
N LEU A 30 -1.68 -4.74 5.10
CA LEU A 30 -1.40 -5.47 3.87
C LEU A 30 -1.18 -6.94 4.22
N PHE A 31 -2.09 -7.81 3.78
CA PHE A 31 -1.80 -9.24 3.71
C PHE A 31 -1.08 -9.50 2.40
N VAL A 32 0.14 -10.03 2.48
CA VAL A 32 0.96 -10.37 1.32
C VAL A 32 1.11 -11.89 1.27
N MET A 33 0.66 -12.49 0.18
CA MET A 33 0.82 -13.90 -0.13
C MET A 33 1.91 -14.02 -1.19
N VAL A 34 2.87 -14.90 -0.96
CA VAL A 34 4.02 -15.11 -1.84
C VAL A 34 4.18 -16.59 -2.08
N ASP A 35 4.37 -16.95 -3.34
CA ASP A 35 4.84 -18.28 -3.71
C ASP A 35 6.36 -18.23 -3.80
N ALA A 36 7.07 -19.08 -3.07
CA ALA A 36 8.54 -19.13 -3.15
C ALA A 36 9.03 -19.87 -4.41
N ASN A 37 8.20 -20.76 -4.96
CA ASN A 37 8.54 -21.62 -6.10
C ASN A 37 8.12 -21.01 -7.44
N ARG A 38 7.38 -19.91 -7.41
CA ARG A 38 6.90 -19.18 -8.59
C ARG A 38 7.15 -17.69 -8.38
N SER A 39 7.38 -16.93 -9.45
CA SER A 39 7.47 -15.46 -9.34
C SER A 39 6.08 -14.83 -9.21
N TRP A 40 5.35 -15.20 -8.17
CA TRP A 40 3.97 -14.82 -7.94
C TRP A 40 3.79 -14.24 -6.53
N ARG A 41 3.02 -13.16 -6.45
CA ARG A 41 2.57 -12.57 -5.19
C ARG A 41 1.22 -11.92 -5.37
N LYS A 42 0.43 -11.94 -4.29
CA LYS A 42 -0.85 -11.23 -4.19
C LYS A 42 -0.86 -10.39 -2.93
N VAL A 43 -1.46 -9.22 -3.02
CA VAL A 43 -1.58 -8.28 -1.90
C VAL A 43 -3.05 -7.96 -1.70
N LYS A 44 -3.57 -8.22 -0.50
CA LYS A 44 -4.89 -7.76 -0.07
C LYS A 44 -4.71 -6.59 0.89
N VAL A 45 -5.27 -5.45 0.52
CA VAL A 45 -5.26 -4.24 1.36
C VAL A 45 -6.54 -4.24 2.20
N THR A 46 -6.39 -3.97 3.49
CA THR A 46 -7.46 -3.97 4.48
C THR A 46 -7.28 -2.80 5.45
N ASP A 47 -8.36 -2.31 6.04
CA ASP A 47 -8.29 -1.18 6.98
C ASP A 47 -7.72 -1.60 8.34
N ARG A 48 -7.91 -2.87 8.74
CA ARG A 48 -7.46 -3.43 10.01
C ARG A 48 -6.89 -4.83 9.83
N ARG A 49 -6.16 -5.31 10.83
CA ARG A 49 -5.63 -6.68 10.91
C ARG A 49 -6.50 -7.52 11.84
N ALA A 50 -7.62 -8.06 11.35
CA ALA A 50 -8.47 -8.99 12.11
C ALA A 50 -8.33 -10.43 11.63
N ASN A 51 -8.65 -11.38 12.51
CA ASN A 51 -8.63 -12.82 12.19
C ASN A 51 -9.65 -13.18 11.10
N GLU A 52 -10.80 -12.52 11.08
CA GLU A 52 -11.81 -12.68 10.04
C GLU A 52 -11.28 -12.25 8.67
N ASP A 53 -10.60 -11.10 8.59
CA ASP A 53 -9.98 -10.61 7.37
C ASP A 53 -8.92 -11.60 6.85
N PHE A 54 -8.14 -12.18 7.77
CA PHE A 54 -7.16 -13.21 7.44
C PHE A 54 -7.83 -14.48 6.90
N ALA A 55 -8.89 -14.97 7.54
CA ALA A 55 -9.62 -16.16 7.09
C ALA A 55 -10.21 -15.99 5.68
N VAL A 56 -10.76 -14.80 5.39
CA VAL A 56 -11.23 -14.46 4.03
C VAL A 56 -10.08 -14.47 3.03
N CYS A 57 -8.92 -13.90 3.37
CA CYS A 57 -7.75 -13.92 2.48
C CYS A 57 -7.27 -15.35 2.18
N MET A 58 -7.25 -16.24 3.18
CA MET A 58 -6.84 -17.63 2.98
C MET A 58 -7.83 -18.41 2.12
N ARG A 59 -9.13 -18.18 2.28
CA ARG A 59 -10.16 -18.77 1.41
C ARG A 59 -10.00 -18.30 -0.03
N ASP A 60 -9.88 -16.99 -0.25
CA ASP A 60 -9.67 -16.41 -1.60
C ASP A 60 -8.39 -16.97 -2.26
N LEU A 61 -7.35 -17.23 -1.47
CA LEU A 61 -6.09 -17.81 -1.93
C LEU A 61 -6.27 -19.25 -2.42
N VAL A 62 -6.89 -20.11 -1.60
CA VAL A 62 -7.08 -21.53 -1.92
C VAL A 62 -8.09 -21.69 -3.04
N ASP A 63 -9.28 -21.11 -2.90
CA ASP A 63 -10.37 -21.31 -3.86
C ASP A 63 -10.09 -20.67 -5.22
N GLY A 64 -9.33 -19.57 -5.24
CA GLY A 64 -9.08 -18.77 -6.44
C GLY A 64 -7.72 -19.01 -7.08
N ASP A 65 -6.64 -18.84 -6.30
CA ASP A 65 -5.27 -18.84 -6.84
C ASP A 65 -4.66 -20.26 -6.86
N TYR A 66 -5.12 -21.16 -5.98
CA TYR A 66 -4.64 -22.55 -5.86
C TYR A 66 -5.77 -23.59 -5.76
N PRO A 67 -6.72 -23.62 -6.71
CA PRO A 67 -7.90 -24.49 -6.62
C PRO A 67 -7.57 -26.00 -6.63
N ASP A 68 -6.36 -26.37 -7.09
CA ASP A 68 -5.87 -27.74 -7.17
C ASP A 68 -4.82 -28.06 -6.07
N ALA A 69 -4.72 -27.27 -5.01
CA ALA A 69 -3.69 -27.46 -3.96
C ALA A 69 -3.77 -28.80 -3.22
N ASP A 70 -4.96 -29.41 -3.17
CA ASP A 70 -5.20 -30.68 -2.46
C ASP A 70 -4.85 -31.93 -3.29
N ARG A 71 -4.17 -31.76 -4.44
CA ARG A 71 -3.74 -32.85 -5.32
C ARG A 71 -2.26 -33.21 -5.17
#